data_AF-A0A1M7LCB8-F1
#
_entry.id   AF-A0A1M7LCB8-F1
#
_cell.length_a   1.000
_cell.length_b   1.000
_cell.length_c   1.000
_cell.angle_alpha   90.00
_cell.angle_beta   90.00
_cell.angle_gamma   90.00
#
_symmetry.space_group_name_H-M   'P 1'
#
loop_
_entity.id
_entity.type
_entity.pdbx_description
1 polymer ?
#
loop_
_entity_poly.entity_id
_entity_poly.type
_entity_poly.pdbx_seq_one_letter_code
_entity_poly.pdbx_strand_id
1 'polypeptide(L)'
;EAAGIPHRIVGHPTLFDVVFTDRDVRTYRDVLSGDQTKTARFNAVLRENGVFKSPGKVYPSLALTEDDFELTEAAIVKAAGAIA
;
A
#
# COMPACT_ATOMS: atom_id res chain seq x y z
N GLU A 1 5.58 11.82 1.47
CA GLU A 1 5.70 13.29 1.42
C GLU A 1 4.46 14.03 0.88
N ALA A 2 3.50 13.39 0.20
CA ALA A 2 2.27 14.07 -0.24
C ALA A 2 1.12 14.14 0.81
N ALA A 3 0.96 13.11 1.65
CA ALA A 3 -0.18 13.01 2.60
C ALA A 3 0.23 13.02 4.09
N GLY A 4 1.51 13.20 4.41
CA GLY A 4 1.97 13.26 5.82
C GLY A 4 1.86 11.97 6.64
N ILE A 5 1.50 10.84 6.03
CA ILE A 5 1.29 9.58 6.75
C ILE A 5 2.60 8.85 7.00
N PRO A 6 2.95 8.51 8.25
CA PRO A 6 4.09 7.64 8.54
C PRO A 6 3.88 6.23 7.95
N HIS A 7 4.84 5.79 7.14
CA HIS A 7 4.83 4.46 6.55
C HIS A 7 6.24 3.96 6.20
N ARG A 8 6.34 2.65 5.96
CA ARG A 8 7.52 1.98 5.41
C ARG A 8 7.09 1.06 4.27
N ILE A 9 7.80 1.13 3.15
CA ILE A 9 7.72 0.11 2.10
C ILE A 9 8.75 -0.96 2.42
N VAL A 10 8.32 -2.21 2.54
CA VAL A 10 9.18 -3.32 2.95
C VAL A 10 9.10 -4.48 1.96
N GLY A 11 10.20 -5.22 1.81
CA GLY A 11 10.29 -6.36 0.91
C GLY A 11 11.26 -6.12 -0.25
N HIS A 12 11.10 -6.91 -1.30
CA HIS A 12 11.86 -6.80 -2.55
C HIS A 12 11.02 -6.03 -3.58
N PRO A 13 11.60 -5.31 -4.56
CA PRO A 13 10.81 -4.58 -5.57
C PRO A 13 9.78 -5.43 -6.33
N THR A 14 9.99 -6.75 -6.44
CA THR A 14 9.03 -7.69 -7.06
C THR A 14 8.03 -8.32 -6.08
N LEU A 15 8.15 -8.01 -4.79
CA LEU A 15 7.35 -8.57 -3.70
C LEU A 15 7.50 -7.66 -2.46
N PHE A 16 6.61 -6.69 -2.33
CA PHE A 16 6.69 -5.67 -1.28
C PHE A 16 5.32 -5.41 -0.65
N ASP A 17 5.31 -4.64 0.42
CA ASP A 17 4.08 -4.12 1.03
C ASP A 17 4.32 -2.75 1.67
N VAL A 18 3.24 -2.01 1.90
CA VAL A 18 3.24 -0.79 2.71
C VAL A 18 2.78 -1.12 4.13
N VAL A 19 3.61 -0.78 5.11
CA VAL A 19 3.27 -0.86 6.53
C VAL A 19 3.05 0.56 7.03
N PHE A 20 1.84 0.86 7.49
CA PHE A 20 1.52 2.14 8.12
C PHE A 20 2.04 2.14 9.56
N THR A 21 3.14 2.87 9.79
CA THR A 21 3.86 2.92 11.05
C THR A 21 4.83 4.09 11.07
N ASP A 22 5.11 4.61 12.26
CA ASP A 22 6.13 5.64 12.52
C ASP A 22 7.51 5.04 12.89
N ARG A 23 7.63 3.71 12.90
CA ARG A 23 8.84 2.99 13.29
C ARG A 23 9.49 2.30 12.10
N ASP A 24 10.76 1.94 12.25
CA ASP A 24 11.41 1.03 11.31
C ASP A 24 10.82 -0.37 11.42
N VAL A 25 10.74 -1.06 10.28
CA VAL A 25 10.23 -2.43 10.18
C VAL A 25 11.42 -3.35 9.88
N ARG A 26 11.87 -4.11 10.87
CA ARG A 26 13.06 -4.97 10.77
C ARG A 26 12.75 -6.45 10.87
N THR A 27 11.61 -6.78 11.47
CA THR A 27 11.16 -8.14 11.73
C THR A 27 9.72 -8.32 11.31
N TYR A 28 9.29 -9.58 11.24
CA TYR A 28 7.89 -9.90 10.97
C TYR A 28 6.93 -9.34 12.03
N ARG A 29 7.35 -9.26 13.30
CA ARG A 29 6.50 -8.69 14.36
C ARG A 29 6.26 -7.20 14.15
N ASP A 30 7.23 -6.49 13.59
CA ASP A 30 7.09 -5.07 13.27
C ASP A 30 6.03 -4.87 12.19
N VAL A 31 5.96 -5.75 11.18
CA VAL A 31 4.89 -5.75 10.17
C VAL A 31 3.52 -5.93 10.80
N LEU A 32 3.38 -6.90 11.71
CA LEU A 32 2.12 -7.16 12.41
C LEU A 32 1.69 -6.02 13.34
N SER A 33 2.63 -5.18 13.77
CA SER A 33 2.38 -4.02 14.62
C SER A 33 1.92 -2.77 13.87
N GLY A 34 1.90 -2.80 12.53
CA GLY A 34 1.40 -1.70 11.71
C GLY A 34 -0.09 -1.41 11.95
N ASP A 35 -0.52 -0.21 11.58
CA ASP A 35 -1.92 0.21 11.73
C ASP A 35 -2.84 -0.55 10.76
N GLN A 36 -3.48 -1.59 11.29
CA GLN A 36 -4.37 -2.45 10.50
C GLN A 36 -5.67 -1.78 10.08
N THR A 37 -6.10 -0.73 10.79
CA THR A 37 -7.28 0.05 10.40
C THR A 37 -6.97 0.87 9.17
N LYS A 38 -5.81 1.55 9.15
CA LYS A 38 -5.33 2.26 7.95
C LYS A 38 -5.08 1.29 6.79
N THR A 39 -4.46 0.15 7.04
CA THR A 39 -4.26 -0.90 6.01
C THR A 39 -5.58 -1.35 5.39
N ALA A 40 -6.58 -1.68 6.22
CA ALA A 40 -7.89 -2.11 5.74
C ALA A 40 -8.59 -1.02 4.94
N ARG A 41 -8.58 0.24 5.42
CA ARG A 41 -9.19 1.37 4.72
C ARG A 41 -8.49 1.68 3.39
N PHE A 42 -7.16 1.69 3.38
CA PHE A 42 -6.37 1.89 2.17
C PHE A 42 -6.70 0.84 1.10
N ASN A 43 -6.70 -0.45 1.47
CA ASN A 43 -7.01 -1.54 0.56
C ASN A 43 -8.46 -1.51 0.07
N ALA A 44 -9.41 -1.07 0.91
CA ALA A 44 -10.80 -0.88 0.51
C ALA A 44 -10.92 0.20 -0.56
N VAL A 45 -10.30 1.35 -0.36
CA VAL A 45 -10.34 2.46 -1.33
C VAL A 45 -9.65 2.10 -2.64
N LEU A 46 -8.53 1.37 -2.62
CA LEU A 46 -7.93 0.84 -3.85
C LEU A 46 -8.93 0.00 -4.63
N ARG A 47 -9.63 -0.92 -3.95
CA ARG A 47 -10.62 -1.82 -4.56
C ARG A 47 -11.83 -1.08 -5.11
N GLU A 48 -12.32 -0.07 -4.38
CA GLU A 48 -13.39 0.84 -4.82
C GLU A 48 -12.99 1.63 -6.09
N ASN A 49 -11.69 1.78 -6.36
CA ASN A 49 -11.15 2.48 -7.52
C ASN A 49 -10.54 1.53 -8.56
N GLY A 50 -10.93 0.25 -8.56
CA GLY A 50 -10.58 -0.71 -9.62
C GLY A 50 -9.25 -1.44 -9.42
N VAL A 51 -8.54 -1.21 -8.31
CA VAL A 51 -7.24 -1.82 -8.03
C VAL A 51 -7.37 -2.84 -6.89
N PHE A 52 -7.24 -4.12 -7.22
CA PHE A 52 -7.21 -5.15 -6.20
C PHE A 52 -5.80 -5.31 -5.62
N LYS A 53 -5.62 -4.83 -4.40
CA LYS A 53 -4.48 -5.17 -3.54
C LYS A 53 -4.91 -6.17 -2.47
N SER A 54 -4.19 -7.28 -2.34
CA SER A 54 -4.43 -8.24 -1.27
C SER A 54 -4.14 -7.60 0.10
N PRO A 55 -4.75 -8.06 1.21
CA PRO A 55 -4.49 -7.49 2.54
C PRO A 55 -3.02 -7.44 2.94
N GLY A 56 -2.21 -8.38 2.44
CA GLY A 56 -0.76 -8.40 2.64
C GLY A 56 -0.01 -7.93 1.39
N LYS A 57 0.93 -8.74 0.94
CA LYS A 57 1.94 -8.39 -0.07
C LYS A 57 1.35 -8.01 -1.43
N VAL A 58 2.06 -7.12 -2.12
CA VAL A 58 1.90 -6.70 -3.51
C VAL A 58 2.86 -7.50 -4.38
N TYR A 59 2.34 -8.00 -5.51
CA TYR A 59 3.08 -8.75 -6.51
C TYR A 59 2.86 -8.08 -7.87
N PRO A 60 3.78 -7.20 -8.32
CA PRO A 60 3.70 -6.66 -9.67
C PRO A 60 3.87 -7.77 -10.70
N SER A 61 3.20 -7.62 -11.85
CA SER A 61 3.24 -8.56 -12.96
C SER A 61 3.86 -7.88 -14.18
N LEU A 62 4.60 -8.63 -14.99
CA LEU A 62 5.10 -8.16 -16.29
C LEU A 62 3.98 -7.95 -17.31
N ALA A 63 2.75 -8.39 -17.01
CA ALA A 63 1.58 -8.15 -17.83
C ALA A 63 0.98 -6.74 -17.64
N LEU A 64 1.42 -5.99 -16.63
CA LEU A 64 0.94 -4.63 -16.39
C LEU A 64 1.42 -3.67 -17.48
N THR A 65 0.52 -2.79 -17.88
CA THR A 65 0.73 -1.73 -18.87
C THR A 65 0.88 -0.36 -18.20
N GLU A 66 1.18 0.67 -18.98
CA GLU A 66 1.24 2.04 -18.46
C GLU A 66 -0.13 2.50 -17.92
N ASP A 67 -1.22 2.18 -18.63
CA ASP A 67 -2.58 2.46 -18.19
C ASP A 67 -2.90 1.84 -16.82
N ASP A 68 -2.37 0.63 -16.55
CA ASP A 68 -2.52 -0.01 -15.23
C ASP A 68 -1.75 0.74 -14.14
N PHE A 69 -0.58 1.30 -14.45
CA PHE A 69 0.19 2.12 -13.52
C PHE A 69 -0.51 3.46 -13.25
N GLU A 70 -1.02 4.13 -14.28
CA GLU A 70 -1.79 5.38 -14.11
C GLU A 70 -3.03 5.17 -13.25
N LEU A 71 -3.80 4.09 -13.51
CA LEU A 71 -4.94 3.71 -12.68
C LEU A 71 -4.52 3.45 -11.23
N THR A 72 -3.42 2.73 -11.05
CA THR A 72 -2.88 2.37 -9.73
C THR A 72 -2.44 3.60 -8.96
N GLU A 73 -1.72 4.52 -9.60
CA GLU A 73 -1.28 5.78 -8.98
C GLU A 73 -2.48 6.63 -8.55
N ALA A 74 -3.46 6.82 -9.44
CA ALA A 74 -4.67 7.58 -9.12
C ALA A 74 -5.46 6.96 -7.95
N ALA A 75 -5.54 5.62 -7.88
CA ALA A 75 -6.16 4.92 -6.76
C ALA A 75 -5.35 5.09 -5.46
N ILE A 76 -4.02 5.02 -5.52
CA ILE A 76 -3.13 5.22 -4.36
C ILE A 76 -3.28 6.64 -3.79
N VAL A 77 -3.35 7.67 -4.63
CA VAL A 77 -3.56 9.06 -4.18
C VAL A 77 -4.86 9.19 -3.37
N LYS A 78 -5.96 8.62 -3.88
CA LYS A 78 -7.26 8.61 -3.17
C LYS A 78 -7.19 7.80 -1.87
N ALA A 79 -6.56 6.62 -1.91
CA ALA A 79 -6.43 5.75 -0.76
C ALA A 79 -5.58 6.39 0.34
N ALA A 80 -4.49 7.07 -0.01
CA ALA A 80 -3.67 7.83 0.93
C ALA A 80 -4.47 8.98 1.56
N GLY A 81 -5.21 9.76 0.77
CA GLY A 81 -6.08 10.81 1.32
C GLY A 81 -7.14 10.31 2.29
N ALA A 82 -7.63 9.08 2.12
CA ALA A 82 -8.65 8.48 2.99
C ALA A 82 -8.11 7.97 4.35
N ILE A 83 -6.79 7.94 4.54
CA ILE A 83 -6.14 7.48 5.77
C ILE A 83 -5.17 8.54 6.37
N ALA A 84 -5.16 9.74 5.79
CA ALA A 84 -4.39 10.89 6.27
C ALA A 84 -4.87 11.36 7.64
#